data_AF-A0A7V1HWN6-F1
#
_entry.id   AF-A0A7V1HWN6-F1
#
_cell.length_a   1.000
_cell.length_b   1.000
_cell.length_c   1.000
_cell.angle_alpha   90.00
_cell.angle_beta   90.00
_cell.angle_gamma   90.00
#
_symmetry.space_group_name_H-M   'P 1'
#
loop_
_entity.id
_entity.type
_entity.pdbx_description
1 polymer ?
#
loop_
_entity_poly.entity_id
_entity_poly.type
_entity_poly.pdbx_seq_one_letter_code
_entity_poly.pdbx_strand_id
1 'polypeptide(L)'
;NFFKTKTERIHQFGRGINANISPNEEVFFNKSYEAFEKQDILNAYKYFLKSLENFSNNTSNCNININQENEKLNFEIYQGTAKITGYVTNENLYAQAIVTKNKSTHVALKRYILERNYQLTYAYYCSDDKYIKLKLYFNNLTMSPQKIFFPIREIALNADFDKEYIKSEFSNIILEDIGHLKSIDDNELKIKYNFLKKWINEIILKIDTFPSNDNSGMQAFALLYILFKIDYLLVPKYEIYQKTSKKVQEYFNNENSTIEAKNEELKEYIYKLKEMDYLKFSTNFYNAKYTFNPTEKTSHEEINLFITESLSKIRWYKNNRYNQIIPIIYEYIALYILYNYGANPVIRALLHMLVEIQNPIFFKELNYNTLYNKDKSSFYKKEIISKIEEIIVPHQNRFKLLKPFGDKLNFSTINEFNNSFYLQLQELNFEDV
;
A
#
# COMPACT_ATOMS: atom_id res chain seq x y z
N ASN A 1 -16.71 -31.39 11.49
CA ASN A 1 -15.93 -30.21 11.91
C ASN A 1 -16.56 -28.94 11.36
N PHE A 2 -17.57 -28.43 12.07
CA PHE A 2 -18.51 -27.40 11.63
C PHE A 2 -18.08 -25.95 11.97
N PHE A 3 -16.91 -25.77 12.56
CA PHE A 3 -16.32 -24.45 12.82
C PHE A 3 -14.98 -24.38 12.11
N LYS A 4 -14.99 -24.09 10.81
CA LYS A 4 -13.81 -23.46 10.20
C LYS A 4 -13.75 -22.07 10.82
N THR A 5 -12.91 -21.89 11.83
CA THR A 5 -12.48 -20.56 12.28
C THR A 5 -12.10 -19.78 11.02
N LYS A 6 -12.80 -18.66 10.77
CA LYS A 6 -12.44 -17.75 9.68
C LYS A 6 -10.94 -17.50 9.78
N THR A 7 -10.20 -17.70 8.70
CA THR A 7 -8.78 -17.38 8.71
C THR A 7 -8.67 -15.88 8.77
N GLU A 8 -8.38 -15.37 9.96
CA GLU A 8 -8.16 -13.96 10.16
C GLU A 8 -6.93 -13.51 9.37
N ARG A 9 -6.96 -12.27 8.87
CA ARG A 9 -5.82 -11.71 8.18
C ARG A 9 -4.73 -11.34 9.19
N ILE A 10 -3.64 -12.10 9.20
CA ILE A 10 -2.55 -11.95 10.18
C ILE A 10 -1.44 -11.03 9.65
N HIS A 11 -1.32 -10.93 8.33
CA HIS A 11 -0.21 -10.24 7.65
C HIS A 11 -0.69 -8.98 6.90
N GLN A 12 0.21 -8.00 6.81
CA GLN A 12 0.03 -6.81 5.98
C GLN A 12 0.46 -7.12 4.52
N PHE A 13 -0.34 -6.73 3.53
CA PHE A 13 -0.03 -6.87 2.09
C PHE A 13 -0.21 -5.54 1.34
N GLY A 14 0.76 -5.14 0.54
CA GLY A 14 0.80 -3.83 -0.10
C GLY A 14 1.02 -2.67 0.89
N ARG A 15 1.38 -1.52 0.33
CA ARG A 15 1.70 -0.29 1.08
C ARG A 15 0.50 0.59 1.42
N GLY A 16 -0.69 0.22 0.93
CA GLY A 16 -1.96 0.79 1.39
C GLY A 16 -2.33 0.30 2.80
N ILE A 17 -3.23 1.04 3.46
CA ILE A 17 -3.74 0.64 4.78
C ILE A 17 -4.57 -0.64 4.61
N ASN A 18 -4.08 -1.78 5.10
CA ASN A 18 -4.83 -3.06 5.09
C ASN A 18 -5.97 -3.12 6.11
N ALA A 19 -6.08 -2.08 6.91
CA ALA A 19 -7.11 -1.87 7.89
C ALA A 19 -8.26 -1.07 7.29
N ASN A 20 -9.42 -1.22 7.91
CA ASN A 20 -10.58 -0.41 7.64
C ASN A 20 -10.47 0.89 8.45
N ILE A 21 -11.03 1.96 7.91
CA ILE A 21 -11.30 3.19 8.66
C ILE A 21 -12.28 2.89 9.82
N SER A 22 -12.35 3.80 10.78
CA SER A 22 -13.28 3.70 11.91
C SER A 22 -14.71 3.41 11.43
N PRO A 23 -15.42 2.40 11.98
CA PRO A 23 -16.83 2.17 11.68
C PRO A 23 -17.72 3.39 11.96
N ASN A 24 -17.26 4.27 12.85
CA ASN A 24 -17.92 5.52 13.24
C ASN A 24 -17.20 6.75 12.69
N GLU A 25 -16.39 6.61 11.63
CA GLU A 25 -15.63 7.73 11.02
C GLU A 25 -16.53 8.93 10.76
N GLU A 26 -17.63 8.74 10.03
CA GLU A 26 -18.56 9.81 9.67
C GLU A 26 -19.17 10.48 10.92
N VAL A 27 -19.54 9.68 11.92
CA VAL A 27 -20.07 10.19 13.19
C VAL A 27 -19.03 11.04 13.92
N PHE A 28 -17.78 10.60 13.98
CA PHE A 28 -16.70 11.38 14.59
C PHE A 28 -16.35 12.63 13.78
N PHE A 29 -16.38 12.54 12.46
CA PHE A 29 -16.13 13.68 11.58
C PHE A 29 -17.21 14.76 11.73
N ASN A 30 -18.48 14.37 11.78
CA ASN A 30 -19.59 15.30 12.00
C ASN A 30 -19.53 15.93 13.41
N LYS A 31 -19.24 15.13 14.45
CA LYS A 31 -19.02 15.66 15.82
C LYS A 31 -17.84 16.62 15.89
N SER A 32 -16.78 16.36 15.13
CA SER A 32 -15.65 17.28 15.03
C SER A 32 -16.06 18.64 14.46
N TYR A 33 -16.91 18.64 13.44
CA TYR A 33 -17.42 19.88 12.83
C TYR A 33 -18.30 20.66 13.81
N GLU A 34 -19.29 19.99 14.42
CA GLU A 34 -20.19 20.61 15.39
C GLU A 34 -19.45 21.19 16.61
N ALA A 35 -18.42 20.50 17.12
CA ALA A 35 -17.62 20.99 18.22
C ALA A 35 -16.81 22.23 17.83
N PHE A 36 -16.26 22.26 16.61
CA PHE A 36 -15.50 23.41 16.12
C PHE A 36 -16.37 24.65 15.96
N GLU A 37 -17.58 24.50 15.40
CA GLU A 37 -18.58 25.59 15.27
C GLU A 37 -18.97 26.18 16.64
N LYS A 38 -18.99 25.34 17.69
CA LYS A 38 -19.24 25.76 19.08
C LYS A 38 -18.02 26.32 19.80
N GLN A 39 -16.90 26.52 19.09
CA GLN A 39 -15.61 26.95 19.64
C GLN A 39 -15.02 25.99 20.70
N ASP A 40 -15.49 24.74 20.73
CA ASP A 40 -14.92 23.66 21.56
C ASP A 40 -13.77 22.99 20.80
N ILE A 41 -12.66 23.74 20.67
CA ILE A 41 -11.52 23.40 19.83
C ILE A 41 -10.90 22.05 20.21
N LEU A 42 -10.71 21.80 21.52
CA LEU A 42 -10.07 20.57 21.97
C LEU A 42 -10.91 19.33 21.62
N ASN A 43 -12.23 19.37 21.84
CA ASN A 43 -13.07 18.25 21.47
C ASN A 43 -13.20 18.10 19.95
N ALA A 44 -13.20 19.22 19.21
CA ALA A 44 -13.19 19.19 17.75
C ALA A 44 -12.00 18.36 17.22
N TYR A 45 -10.78 18.71 17.63
CA TYR A 45 -9.59 17.97 17.23
C TYR A 45 -9.55 16.54 17.77
N LYS A 46 -10.06 16.30 18.99
CA LYS A 46 -10.16 14.95 19.55
C LYS A 46 -11.05 14.03 18.72
N TYR A 47 -12.22 14.52 18.28
CA TYR A 47 -13.12 13.73 17.42
C TYR A 47 -12.51 13.51 16.04
N PHE A 48 -11.89 14.53 15.45
CA PHE A 48 -11.16 14.39 14.19
C PHE A 48 -10.05 13.34 14.25
N LEU A 49 -9.18 13.40 15.27
CA LEU A 49 -8.11 12.42 15.42
C LEU A 49 -8.65 10.99 15.63
N LYS A 50 -9.80 10.84 16.31
CA LYS A 50 -10.49 9.54 16.43
C LYS A 50 -11.10 9.05 15.11
N SER A 51 -11.50 9.93 14.20
CA SER A 51 -12.03 9.50 12.90
C SER A 51 -10.93 8.87 12.03
N LEU A 52 -9.66 9.24 12.26
CA LEU A 52 -8.48 8.71 11.57
C LEU A 52 -7.95 7.38 12.13
N GLU A 53 -8.60 6.83 13.16
CA GLU A 53 -8.20 5.55 13.75
C GLU A 53 -8.56 4.39 12.82
N ASN A 54 -7.61 3.48 12.63
CA ASN A 54 -7.74 2.33 11.76
C ASN A 54 -8.02 1.06 12.57
N PHE A 55 -8.82 0.17 11.98
CA PHE A 55 -9.31 -1.06 12.62
C PHE A 55 -9.01 -2.28 11.77
N SER A 56 -8.59 -3.36 12.42
CA SER A 56 -8.45 -4.68 11.82
C SER A 56 -9.36 -5.64 12.58
N ASN A 57 -10.26 -6.33 11.88
CA ASN A 57 -11.23 -7.25 12.49
C ASN A 57 -12.00 -6.62 13.68
N ASN A 58 -12.50 -5.40 13.49
CA ASN A 58 -13.20 -4.60 14.52
C ASN A 58 -12.37 -4.26 15.77
N THR A 59 -11.06 -4.49 15.75
CA THR A 59 -10.13 -4.12 16.82
C THR A 59 -9.33 -2.90 16.37
N SER A 60 -9.19 -1.90 17.25
CA SER A 60 -8.35 -0.74 16.96
C SER A 60 -6.89 -1.17 16.78
N ASN A 61 -6.23 -0.61 15.76
CA ASN A 61 -4.80 -0.77 15.55
C ASN A 61 -3.96 0.12 16.48
N CYS A 62 -4.61 1.01 17.24
CA CYS A 62 -3.99 2.04 18.09
C CYS A 62 -2.93 2.83 17.31
N ASN A 63 -3.21 3.19 16.05
CA ASN A 63 -2.33 4.01 15.22
C ASN A 63 -2.36 5.49 15.62
N ILE A 64 -3.30 5.87 16.48
CA ILE A 64 -3.42 7.21 17.05
C ILE A 64 -3.59 7.07 18.56
N ASN A 65 -2.76 7.77 19.33
CA ASN A 65 -2.91 7.91 20.77
C ASN A 65 -3.26 9.36 21.08
N ILE A 66 -4.19 9.57 22.00
CA ILE A 66 -4.63 10.91 22.40
C ILE A 66 -4.69 10.95 23.93
N ASN A 67 -4.11 11.99 24.52
CA ASN A 67 -4.20 12.25 25.94
C ASN A 67 -4.52 13.74 26.17
N GLN A 68 -5.51 14.02 27.01
CA GLN A 68 -5.93 15.38 27.32
C GLN A 68 -5.48 15.74 28.74
N GLU A 69 -4.66 16.77 28.85
CA GLU A 69 -4.12 17.27 30.11
C GLU A 69 -4.42 18.77 30.19
N ASN A 70 -5.24 19.18 31.16
CA ASN A 70 -5.67 20.57 31.34
C ASN A 70 -6.22 21.19 30.04
N GLU A 71 -5.64 22.30 29.58
CA GLU A 71 -6.01 23.04 28.37
C GLU A 71 -5.29 22.55 27.10
N LYS A 72 -4.73 21.33 27.14
CA LYS A 72 -3.89 20.80 26.07
C LYS A 72 -4.30 19.37 25.70
N LEU A 73 -4.49 19.13 24.41
CA LEU A 73 -4.69 17.81 23.83
C LEU A 73 -3.39 17.33 23.20
N ASN A 74 -2.70 16.38 23.83
CA ASN A 74 -1.51 15.75 23.26
C ASN A 74 -1.92 14.57 22.36
N PHE A 75 -1.20 14.37 21.26
CA PHE A 75 -1.45 13.25 20.37
C PHE A 75 -0.17 12.65 19.81
N GLU A 76 -0.26 11.36 19.47
CA GLU A 76 0.73 10.63 18.68
C GLU A 76 0.05 9.97 17.50
N ILE A 77 0.65 10.07 16.31
CA ILE A 77 0.19 9.38 15.10
C ILE A 77 1.35 8.51 14.60
N TYR A 78 1.04 7.26 14.25
CA TYR A 78 2.01 6.32 13.70
C TYR A 78 1.80 6.13 12.20
N GLN A 79 2.88 6.29 11.44
CA GLN A 79 2.94 6.08 10.00
C GLN A 79 4.27 5.40 9.66
N GLY A 80 4.28 4.07 9.58
CA GLY A 80 5.51 3.33 9.27
C GLY A 80 6.63 3.63 10.27
N THR A 81 7.76 4.12 9.78
CA THR A 81 8.91 4.57 10.58
C THR A 81 8.68 5.91 11.29
N ALA A 82 7.67 6.69 10.89
CA ALA A 82 7.37 7.98 11.48
C ALA A 82 6.45 7.84 12.70
N LYS A 83 6.89 8.49 13.79
CA LYS A 83 6.07 8.83 14.93
C LYS A 83 5.89 10.35 14.92
N ILE A 84 4.66 10.79 14.75
CA ILE A 84 4.29 12.21 14.74
C ILE A 84 3.78 12.53 16.14
N THR A 85 4.50 13.38 16.86
CA THR A 85 4.09 13.86 18.18
C THR A 85 3.60 15.29 18.05
N GLY A 86 2.49 15.62 18.69
CA GLY A 86 1.92 16.95 18.59
C GLY A 86 0.99 17.27 19.74
N TYR A 87 0.51 18.51 19.71
CA TYR A 87 -0.49 18.97 20.65
C TYR A 87 -1.41 20.04 20.03
N VAL A 88 -2.57 20.18 20.65
CA VAL A 88 -3.57 21.21 20.34
C VAL A 88 -3.91 21.97 21.62
N THR A 89 -3.97 23.28 21.53
CA THR A 89 -4.53 24.20 22.53
C THR A 89 -5.77 24.88 21.95
N ASN A 90 -6.41 25.79 22.68
CA ASN A 90 -7.49 26.60 22.10
C ASN A 90 -7.00 27.50 20.95
N GLU A 91 -5.73 27.90 20.94
CA GLU A 91 -5.20 28.89 19.99
C GLU A 91 -4.42 28.27 18.84
N ASN A 92 -3.75 27.13 19.06
CA ASN A 92 -2.81 26.60 18.09
C ASN A 92 -2.75 25.07 18.06
N LEU A 93 -2.20 24.57 16.96
CA LEU A 93 -1.83 23.18 16.75
C LEU A 93 -0.36 23.12 16.34
N TYR A 94 0.34 22.18 16.97
CA TYR A 94 1.73 21.85 16.66
C TYR A 94 1.88 20.35 16.41
N ALA A 95 2.69 19.99 15.41
CA ALA A 95 3.09 18.61 15.21
C ALA A 95 4.54 18.54 14.69
N GLN A 96 5.24 17.47 15.07
CA GLN A 96 6.59 17.20 14.60
C GLN A 96 6.84 15.69 14.44
N ALA A 97 7.80 15.35 13.59
CA ALA A 97 8.42 14.03 13.50
C ALA A 97 9.93 14.20 13.61
N ILE A 98 10.55 13.51 14.57
CA ILE A 98 12.01 13.49 14.72
C ILE A 98 12.58 12.45 13.74
N VAL A 99 13.63 12.83 12.99
CA VAL A 99 14.24 11.97 11.96
C VAL A 99 15.52 11.33 12.46
N THR A 100 16.52 12.16 12.81
CA THR A 100 17.85 11.72 13.26
C THR A 100 18.45 12.78 14.19
N LYS A 101 19.50 12.41 14.93
CA LYS A 101 20.36 13.38 15.62
C LYS A 101 21.04 14.31 14.63
N ASN A 102 21.19 15.58 15.01
CA ASN A 102 21.89 16.58 14.19
C ASN A 102 23.39 16.24 14.08
N LYS A 103 23.99 15.75 15.17
CA LYS A 103 25.42 15.38 15.23
C LYS A 103 25.85 14.27 14.27
N SER A 104 24.93 13.37 13.89
CA SER A 104 25.23 12.29 12.94
C SER A 104 25.14 12.73 11.48
N THR A 105 24.78 13.99 11.20
CA THR A 105 24.47 14.42 9.82
C THR A 105 25.68 14.98 9.08
N HIS A 106 25.78 14.64 7.80
CA HIS A 106 26.80 15.14 6.88
C HIS A 106 26.19 16.05 5.80
N VAL A 107 27.04 16.70 5.02
CA VAL A 107 26.63 17.70 4.00
C VAL A 107 25.59 17.14 3.02
N ALA A 108 25.77 15.90 2.55
CA ALA A 108 24.84 15.27 1.61
C ALA A 108 23.42 15.13 2.18
N LEU A 109 23.29 14.69 3.44
CA LEU A 109 21.99 14.59 4.11
C LEU A 109 21.35 15.97 4.32
N LYS A 110 22.15 16.96 4.73
CA LYS A 110 21.64 18.34 4.92
C LYS A 110 21.13 18.92 3.60
N ARG A 111 21.84 18.69 2.50
CA ARG A 111 21.43 19.12 1.16
C ARG A 111 20.12 18.44 0.73
N TYR A 112 20.03 17.12 0.89
CA TYR A 112 18.80 16.39 0.61
C TYR A 112 17.60 16.98 1.38
N ILE A 113 17.75 17.22 2.68
CA ILE A 113 16.68 17.78 3.52
C ILE A 113 16.28 19.20 3.08
N LEU A 114 17.24 20.04 2.69
CA LEU A 114 16.96 21.37 2.14
C LEU A 114 16.20 21.28 0.81
N GLU A 115 16.57 20.35 -0.08
CA GLU A 115 15.86 20.12 -1.34
C GLU A 115 14.42 19.64 -1.09
N ARG A 116 14.20 18.78 -0.08
CA ARG A 116 12.86 18.33 0.32
C ARG A 116 11.96 19.47 0.81
N ASN A 117 12.50 20.50 1.45
CA ASN A 117 11.70 21.67 1.88
C ASN A 117 11.01 22.39 0.72
N TYR A 118 11.59 22.39 -0.48
CA TYR A 118 10.96 23.01 -1.66
C TYR A 118 9.79 22.20 -2.22
N GLN A 119 9.60 20.96 -1.74
CA GLN A 119 8.53 20.05 -2.20
C GLN A 119 7.36 19.96 -1.21
N LEU A 120 7.49 20.57 -0.02
CA LEU A 120 6.48 20.53 1.03
C LEU A 120 5.60 21.78 1.01
N THR A 121 4.31 21.61 1.28
CA THR A 121 3.32 22.71 1.26
C THR A 121 3.05 23.26 2.66
N TYR A 122 2.97 22.38 3.67
CA TYR A 122 2.48 22.70 5.01
C TYR A 122 3.53 22.50 6.11
N ALA A 123 4.39 21.49 5.94
CA ALA A 123 5.44 21.15 6.87
C ALA A 123 6.81 21.63 6.36
N TYR A 124 7.77 21.76 7.27
CA TYR A 124 9.13 22.10 6.92
C TYR A 124 10.13 21.44 7.85
N TYR A 125 11.26 21.04 7.26
CA TYR A 125 12.41 20.57 7.98
C TYR A 125 13.11 21.70 8.70
N CYS A 126 13.49 21.42 9.93
CA CYS A 126 14.34 22.26 10.75
C CYS A 126 15.33 21.40 11.55
N SER A 127 16.44 21.99 11.94
CA SER A 127 17.38 21.41 12.90
C SER A 127 17.41 22.25 14.15
N ASP A 128 17.40 21.61 15.32
CA ASP A 128 17.85 22.21 16.57
C ASP A 128 19.23 21.67 16.98
N ASP A 129 19.70 21.99 18.18
CA ASP A 129 21.02 21.55 18.69
C ASP A 129 21.15 20.01 18.75
N LYS A 130 20.03 19.29 18.84
CA LYS A 130 20.01 17.85 19.09
C LYS A 130 19.55 17.05 17.89
N TYR A 131 18.56 17.50 17.13
CA TYR A 131 17.82 16.72 16.15
C TYR A 131 17.52 17.47 14.86
N ILE A 132 17.35 16.71 13.79
CA ILE A 132 16.64 17.15 12.59
C ILE A 132 15.20 16.64 12.65
N LYS A 133 14.26 17.53 12.38
CA LYS A 133 12.82 17.31 12.55
C LYS A 133 12.06 17.87 11.36
N LEU A 134 10.99 17.20 10.98
CA LEU A 134 9.93 17.75 10.14
C LEU A 134 8.85 18.28 11.07
N LYS A 135 8.38 19.53 10.92
CA LYS A 135 7.36 20.10 11.81
C LYS A 135 6.36 20.97 11.07
N LEU A 136 5.23 21.21 11.73
CA LEU A 136 4.20 22.18 11.34
C LEU A 136 3.66 22.92 12.57
N TYR A 137 3.15 24.12 12.34
CA TYR A 137 2.52 24.96 13.35
C TYR A 137 1.43 25.80 12.71
N PHE A 138 0.21 25.76 13.25
CA PHE A 138 -0.93 26.52 12.75
C PHE A 138 -1.73 27.15 13.88
N ASN A 139 -2.38 28.27 13.58
CA ASN A 139 -3.34 28.91 14.48
C ASN A 139 -4.75 28.35 14.19
N ASN A 140 -5.50 28.03 15.24
CA ASN A 140 -6.83 27.42 15.15
C ASN A 140 -7.92 28.41 14.69
N LEU A 141 -7.64 29.72 14.66
CA LEU A 141 -8.52 30.72 14.05
C LEU A 141 -8.74 30.48 12.55
N THR A 142 -7.72 29.98 11.85
CA THR A 142 -7.77 29.76 10.39
C THR A 142 -7.81 28.27 10.03
N MET A 143 -7.33 27.41 10.93
CA MET A 143 -7.18 25.98 10.71
C MET A 143 -8.24 25.18 11.47
N SER A 144 -9.25 24.71 10.74
CA SER A 144 -10.25 23.78 11.26
C SER A 144 -9.74 22.33 11.20
N PRO A 145 -10.34 21.40 11.96
CA PRO A 145 -9.98 19.98 11.92
C PRO A 145 -10.01 19.38 10.50
N GLN A 146 -10.92 19.84 9.65
CA GLN A 146 -11.03 19.36 8.26
C GLN A 146 -9.85 19.83 7.40
N LYS A 147 -9.44 21.08 7.56
CA LYS A 147 -8.29 21.64 6.83
C LYS A 147 -6.97 21.04 7.30
N ILE A 148 -6.86 20.65 8.58
CA ILE A 148 -5.64 20.06 9.14
C ILE A 148 -5.33 18.66 8.60
N PHE A 149 -6.31 18.00 7.97
CA PHE A 149 -6.12 16.68 7.38
C PHE A 149 -4.93 16.66 6.41
N PHE A 150 -4.83 17.64 5.50
CA PHE A 150 -3.75 17.69 4.53
C PHE A 150 -2.38 17.96 5.16
N PRO A 151 -2.20 18.96 6.06
CA PRO A 151 -0.96 19.13 6.80
C PRO A 151 -0.50 17.91 7.61
N ILE A 152 -1.40 17.25 8.35
CA ILE A 152 -1.04 16.07 9.16
C ILE A 152 -0.71 14.87 8.25
N ARG A 153 -1.45 14.70 7.15
CA ARG A 153 -1.13 13.68 6.14
C ARG A 153 0.24 13.94 5.51
N GLU A 154 0.55 15.20 5.17
CA GLU A 154 1.83 15.57 4.57
C GLU A 154 3.01 15.25 5.50
N ILE A 155 2.98 15.70 6.76
CA ILE A 155 4.07 15.40 7.71
C ILE A 155 4.22 13.89 7.92
N ALA A 156 3.11 13.15 8.02
CA ALA A 156 3.16 11.72 8.31
C ALA A 156 3.75 10.91 7.15
N LEU A 157 3.26 11.14 5.92
CA LEU A 157 3.74 10.41 4.74
C LEU A 157 5.18 10.78 4.39
N ASN A 158 5.53 12.08 4.44
CA ASN A 158 6.87 12.52 4.10
C ASN A 158 7.90 12.11 5.15
N ALA A 159 7.57 12.19 6.45
CA ALA A 159 8.49 11.71 7.49
C ALA A 159 8.76 10.20 7.38
N ASP A 160 7.75 9.39 7.03
CA ASP A 160 7.93 7.95 6.83
C ASP A 160 8.81 7.67 5.61
N PHE A 161 8.48 8.30 4.48
CA PHE A 161 9.22 8.16 3.23
C PHE A 161 10.68 8.59 3.40
N ASP A 162 10.93 9.76 3.99
CA ASP A 162 12.27 10.31 4.14
C ASP A 162 13.10 9.49 5.14
N LYS A 163 12.50 8.97 6.21
CA LYS A 163 13.19 8.05 7.12
C LYS A 163 13.59 6.75 6.43
N GLU A 164 12.68 6.15 5.64
CA GLU A 164 13.00 4.96 4.84
C GLU A 164 14.14 5.26 3.84
N TYR A 165 14.07 6.39 3.14
CA TYR A 165 15.10 6.85 2.20
C TYR A 165 16.45 7.07 2.89
N ILE A 166 16.45 7.78 4.02
CA ILE A 166 17.68 8.10 4.75
C ILE A 166 18.37 6.82 5.21
N LYS A 167 17.61 5.83 5.68
CA LYS A 167 18.17 4.54 6.08
C LYS A 167 18.75 3.74 4.90
N SER A 168 18.17 3.87 3.71
CA SER A 168 18.66 3.26 2.48
C SER A 168 19.97 3.91 2.00
N GLU A 169 20.00 5.24 1.88
CA GLU A 169 21.10 5.95 1.23
C GLU A 169 22.23 6.34 2.18
N PHE A 170 21.94 6.52 3.47
CA PHE A 170 22.91 6.93 4.48
C PHE A 170 23.00 5.88 5.59
N SER A 171 23.63 4.73 5.28
CA SER A 171 23.69 3.55 6.17
C SER A 171 24.17 3.82 7.61
N ASN A 172 25.05 4.83 7.78
CA ASN A 172 25.61 5.24 9.07
C ASN A 172 24.65 6.10 9.92
N ILE A 173 23.51 6.52 9.35
CA ILE A 173 22.51 7.31 10.06
C ILE A 173 21.63 6.41 10.92
N ILE A 174 21.52 6.78 12.19
CA ILE A 174 20.61 6.15 13.14
C ILE A 174 19.32 6.96 13.17
N LEU A 175 18.22 6.32 12.80
CA LEU A 175 16.89 6.92 12.90
C LEU A 175 16.47 7.05 14.37
N GLU A 176 15.82 8.16 14.70
CA GLU A 176 15.22 8.40 16.02
C GLU A 176 13.72 8.06 15.99
N ASP A 177 13.11 7.86 17.16
CA ASP A 177 11.66 7.59 17.31
C ASP A 177 11.14 6.42 16.44
N ILE A 178 11.86 5.31 16.42
CA ILE A 178 11.49 4.06 15.73
C ILE A 178 11.18 2.90 16.70
N GLY A 179 11.07 3.16 18.00
CA GLY A 179 10.87 2.12 19.02
C GLY A 179 9.53 1.37 18.92
N HIS A 180 8.57 1.89 18.15
CA HIS A 180 7.29 1.23 17.88
C HIS A 180 7.35 0.19 16.76
N LEU A 181 8.45 0.14 15.99
CA LEU A 181 8.65 -0.85 14.95
C LEU A 181 8.85 -2.24 15.56
N LYS A 182 8.18 -3.24 15.00
CA LYS A 182 8.30 -4.63 15.43
C LYS A 182 9.09 -5.41 14.39
N SER A 183 10.01 -6.26 14.84
CA SER A 183 10.65 -7.23 13.96
C SER A 183 9.62 -8.20 13.38
N ILE A 184 9.92 -8.73 12.21
CA ILE A 184 9.19 -9.85 11.62
C ILE A 184 9.80 -11.15 12.13
N ASP A 185 8.99 -12.19 12.31
CA ASP A 185 9.47 -13.52 12.68
C ASP A 185 10.44 -14.07 11.62
N ASP A 186 11.51 -14.72 12.07
CA ASP A 186 12.54 -15.24 11.17
C ASP A 186 12.02 -16.33 10.22
N ASN A 187 11.00 -17.11 10.62
CA ASN A 187 10.39 -18.09 9.71
C ASN A 187 9.61 -17.40 8.60
N GLU A 188 8.85 -16.34 8.92
CA GLU A 188 8.17 -15.53 7.90
C GLU A 188 9.17 -14.89 6.94
N LEU A 189 10.30 -14.36 7.45
CA LEU A 189 11.36 -13.80 6.63
C LEU A 189 11.99 -14.82 5.69
N LYS A 190 12.25 -16.04 6.15
CA LYS A 190 12.73 -17.16 5.32
C LYS A 190 11.73 -17.52 4.22
N ILE A 191 10.44 -17.59 4.54
CA ILE A 191 9.39 -17.82 3.54
C ILE A 191 9.46 -16.73 2.47
N LYS A 192 9.43 -15.46 2.88
CA LYS A 192 9.50 -14.31 1.96
C LYS A 192 10.76 -14.33 1.09
N TYR A 193 11.92 -14.65 1.67
CA TYR A 193 13.19 -14.75 0.94
C TYR A 193 13.16 -15.85 -0.12
N ASN A 194 12.68 -17.04 0.25
CA ASN A 194 12.59 -18.18 -0.66
C ASN A 194 11.66 -17.87 -1.84
N PHE A 195 10.53 -17.21 -1.58
CA PHE A 195 9.60 -16.79 -2.64
C PHE A 195 10.16 -15.68 -3.53
N LEU A 196 10.92 -14.71 -2.97
CA LEU A 196 11.63 -13.71 -3.77
C LEU A 196 12.53 -14.38 -4.82
N LYS A 197 13.41 -15.30 -4.38
CA LYS A 197 14.33 -16.00 -5.28
C LYS A 197 13.58 -16.84 -6.30
N LYS A 198 12.56 -17.58 -5.85
CA LYS A 198 11.73 -18.42 -6.71
C LYS A 198 11.07 -17.61 -7.82
N TRP A 199 10.34 -16.53 -7.48
CA TRP A 199 9.61 -15.75 -8.46
C TRP A 199 10.54 -15.03 -9.44
N ILE A 200 11.69 -14.52 -8.99
CA ILE A 200 12.68 -13.90 -9.88
C ILE A 200 13.27 -14.95 -10.85
N ASN A 201 13.59 -16.14 -10.39
CA ASN A 201 14.09 -17.20 -11.27
C ASN A 201 13.02 -17.64 -12.29
N GLU A 202 11.77 -17.80 -11.84
CA GLU A 202 10.64 -18.15 -12.73
C GLU A 202 10.42 -17.09 -13.80
N ILE A 203 10.47 -15.80 -13.46
CA ILE A 203 10.20 -14.72 -14.43
C ILE A 203 11.35 -14.55 -15.43
N ILE A 204 12.61 -14.70 -14.99
CA ILE A 204 13.78 -14.63 -15.88
C ILE A 204 13.71 -15.77 -16.92
N LEU A 205 13.51 -17.01 -16.46
CA LEU A 205 13.34 -18.16 -17.36
C LEU A 205 12.15 -17.98 -18.29
N LYS A 206 11.07 -17.34 -17.83
CA LYS A 206 9.90 -17.06 -18.66
C LYS A 206 10.20 -16.04 -19.76
N ILE A 207 10.95 -14.99 -19.44
CA ILE A 207 11.37 -13.96 -20.41
C ILE A 207 12.20 -14.60 -21.53
N ASP A 208 13.06 -15.57 -21.22
CA ASP A 208 13.87 -16.29 -22.22
C ASP A 208 13.02 -17.08 -23.23
N THR A 209 11.74 -17.36 -22.92
CA THR A 209 10.78 -18.03 -23.83
C THR A 209 10.00 -17.06 -24.71
N PHE A 210 10.18 -15.74 -24.55
CA PHE A 210 9.47 -14.77 -25.37
C PHE A 210 10.06 -14.73 -26.79
N PRO A 211 9.20 -14.62 -27.81
CA PRO A 211 9.67 -14.61 -29.18
C PRO A 211 10.36 -13.27 -29.47
N SER A 212 11.23 -13.25 -30.48
CA SER A 212 12.05 -12.07 -30.79
C SER A 212 11.22 -10.88 -31.29
N ASN A 213 10.06 -11.12 -31.90
CA ASN A 213 9.10 -10.11 -32.30
C ASN A 213 8.23 -9.66 -31.11
N ASP A 214 8.01 -8.35 -30.97
CA ASP A 214 7.24 -7.74 -29.87
C ASP A 214 7.73 -8.09 -28.44
N ASN A 215 9.00 -8.49 -28.35
CA ASN A 215 9.64 -8.96 -27.12
C ASN A 215 9.66 -7.88 -26.02
N SER A 216 9.90 -6.61 -26.39
CA SER A 216 10.07 -5.52 -25.42
C SER A 216 8.79 -5.21 -24.65
N GLY A 217 7.61 -5.27 -25.29
CA GLY A 217 6.32 -5.11 -24.61
C GLY A 217 6.01 -6.27 -23.64
N MET A 218 6.28 -7.51 -24.05
CA MET A 218 6.09 -8.69 -23.19
C MET A 218 7.03 -8.66 -21.97
N GLN A 219 8.29 -8.27 -22.19
CA GLN A 219 9.26 -8.09 -21.12
C GLN A 219 8.85 -7.01 -20.14
N ALA A 220 8.36 -5.86 -20.62
CA ALA A 220 7.87 -4.79 -19.76
C ALA A 220 6.78 -5.28 -18.80
N PHE A 221 5.78 -6.01 -19.31
CA PHE A 221 4.75 -6.62 -18.47
C PHE A 221 5.33 -7.57 -17.43
N ALA A 222 6.25 -8.45 -17.83
CA ALA A 222 6.88 -9.42 -16.94
C ALA A 222 7.72 -8.78 -15.83
N LEU A 223 8.54 -7.77 -16.18
CA LEU A 223 9.43 -7.07 -15.27
C LEU A 223 8.67 -6.18 -14.29
N LEU A 224 7.66 -5.44 -14.75
CA LEU A 224 6.81 -4.64 -13.86
C LEU A 224 5.95 -5.53 -12.96
N TYR A 225 5.39 -6.61 -13.50
CA TYR A 225 4.62 -7.59 -12.73
C TYR A 225 5.41 -8.12 -11.53
N ILE A 226 6.66 -8.55 -11.73
CA ILE A 226 7.44 -9.12 -10.63
C ILE A 226 7.75 -8.08 -9.56
N LEU A 227 8.01 -6.82 -9.93
CA LEU A 227 8.22 -5.74 -8.97
C LEU A 227 6.97 -5.44 -8.16
N PHE A 228 5.79 -5.34 -8.80
CA PHE A 228 4.53 -5.13 -8.08
C PHE A 228 4.17 -6.33 -7.20
N LYS A 229 4.47 -7.55 -7.64
CA LYS A 229 4.27 -8.76 -6.84
C LYS A 229 5.14 -8.76 -5.59
N ILE A 230 6.42 -8.41 -5.73
CA ILE A 230 7.37 -8.29 -4.62
C ILE A 230 6.89 -7.21 -3.64
N ASP A 231 6.56 -6.02 -4.13
CA ASP A 231 6.07 -4.93 -3.29
C ASP A 231 4.82 -5.34 -2.52
N TYR A 232 3.83 -5.90 -3.21
CA TYR A 232 2.55 -6.23 -2.62
C TYR A 232 2.59 -7.43 -1.66
N LEU A 233 3.25 -8.53 -2.03
CA LEU A 233 3.22 -9.76 -1.23
C LEU A 233 4.28 -9.79 -0.13
N LEU A 234 5.47 -9.22 -0.38
CA LEU A 234 6.56 -9.23 0.62
C LEU A 234 6.51 -7.98 1.50
N VAL A 235 6.03 -6.86 0.97
CA VAL A 235 5.98 -5.55 1.63
C VAL A 235 7.36 -5.12 2.14
N PRO A 236 8.39 -5.11 1.27
CA PRO A 236 9.72 -4.68 1.66
C PRO A 236 9.71 -3.21 2.08
N LYS A 237 10.67 -2.84 2.93
CA LYS A 237 10.95 -1.51 3.48
C LYS A 237 12.36 -1.07 3.11
N TYR A 238 12.73 0.17 3.42
CA TYR A 238 14.10 0.69 3.24
C TYR A 238 14.61 0.50 1.80
N GLU A 239 15.79 -0.10 1.62
CA GLU A 239 16.51 -0.17 0.34
C GLU A 239 15.69 -0.84 -0.76
N ILE A 240 15.10 -2.00 -0.48
CA ILE A 240 14.33 -2.73 -1.51
C ILE A 240 13.13 -1.89 -1.95
N TYR A 241 12.42 -1.25 -1.04
CA TYR A 241 11.30 -0.39 -1.42
C TYR A 241 11.75 0.85 -2.19
N GLN A 242 12.70 1.60 -1.64
CA GLN A 242 13.14 2.87 -2.22
C GLN A 242 13.68 2.68 -3.64
N LYS A 243 14.48 1.62 -3.86
CA LYS A 243 14.98 1.29 -5.19
C LYS A 243 13.90 0.78 -6.13
N THR A 244 12.97 -0.05 -5.65
CA THR A 244 11.84 -0.54 -6.48
C THR A 244 10.96 0.63 -6.92
N SER A 245 10.54 1.47 -5.97
CA SER A 245 9.68 2.63 -6.26
C SER A 245 10.35 3.59 -7.24
N LYS A 246 11.64 3.89 -7.04
CA LYS A 246 12.42 4.72 -7.96
C LYS A 246 12.47 4.12 -9.37
N LYS A 247 12.75 2.82 -9.49
CA LYS A 247 12.83 2.15 -10.80
C LYS A 247 11.51 2.11 -11.54
N VAL A 248 10.41 1.88 -10.82
CA VAL A 248 9.05 1.97 -11.40
C VAL A 248 8.75 3.39 -11.86
N GLN A 249 9.06 4.41 -11.04
CA GLN A 249 8.83 5.81 -11.40
C GLN A 249 9.66 6.23 -12.63
N GLU A 250 10.94 5.86 -12.69
CA GLU A 250 11.83 6.11 -13.83
C GLU A 250 11.28 5.45 -15.11
N TYR A 251 10.75 4.23 -15.02
CA TYR A 251 10.14 3.53 -16.15
C TYR A 251 8.99 4.33 -16.76
N PHE A 252 8.07 4.87 -15.95
CA PHE A 252 6.89 5.58 -16.46
C PHE A 252 7.18 7.04 -16.84
N ASN A 253 8.09 7.73 -16.14
CA ASN A 253 8.31 9.17 -16.35
C ASN A 253 9.35 9.49 -17.43
N ASN A 254 10.24 8.55 -17.77
CA ASN A 254 11.31 8.82 -18.73
C ASN A 254 10.82 8.65 -20.17
N GLU A 255 10.14 9.67 -20.71
CA GLU A 255 9.55 9.63 -22.07
C GLU A 255 10.61 9.51 -23.18
N ASN A 256 11.84 9.97 -22.93
CA ASN A 256 12.92 9.97 -23.92
C ASN A 256 13.61 8.61 -24.09
N SER A 257 13.34 7.65 -23.22
CA SER A 257 13.98 6.32 -23.25
C SER A 257 13.12 5.28 -23.95
N THR A 258 13.74 4.44 -24.76
CA THR A 258 13.06 3.32 -25.42
C THR A 258 12.61 2.27 -24.40
N ILE A 259 11.62 1.45 -24.77
CA ILE A 259 11.12 0.37 -23.90
C ILE A 259 12.23 -0.63 -23.59
N GLU A 260 13.11 -0.89 -24.54
CA GLU A 260 14.27 -1.78 -24.40
C GLU A 260 15.23 -1.25 -23.33
N ALA A 261 15.60 0.03 -23.38
CA ALA A 261 16.49 0.63 -22.38
C ALA A 261 15.87 0.58 -20.98
N LYS A 262 14.57 0.90 -20.87
CA LYS A 262 13.83 0.81 -19.61
C LYS A 262 13.79 -0.62 -19.07
N ASN A 263 13.58 -1.61 -19.94
CA ASN A 263 13.57 -3.02 -19.55
C ASN A 263 14.94 -3.48 -19.04
N GLU A 264 16.05 -3.06 -19.67
CA GLU A 264 17.39 -3.39 -19.20
C GLU A 264 17.64 -2.82 -17.80
N GLU A 265 17.24 -1.58 -17.51
CA GLU A 265 17.36 -1.03 -16.15
C GLU A 265 16.58 -1.83 -15.10
N LEU A 266 15.35 -2.27 -15.43
CA LEU A 266 14.56 -3.11 -14.53
C LEU A 266 15.20 -4.48 -14.33
N LYS A 267 15.72 -5.10 -15.40
CA LYS A 267 16.41 -6.39 -15.34
C LYS A 267 17.64 -6.31 -14.43
N GLU A 268 18.51 -5.31 -14.61
CA GLU A 268 19.69 -5.13 -13.78
C GLU A 268 19.33 -5.04 -12.28
N TYR A 269 18.25 -4.31 -11.95
CA TYR A 269 17.78 -4.22 -10.58
C TYR A 269 17.23 -5.56 -10.06
N ILE A 270 16.46 -6.28 -10.87
CA ILE A 270 15.94 -7.61 -10.52
C ILE A 270 17.09 -8.61 -10.29
N TYR A 271 18.16 -8.56 -11.09
CA TYR A 271 19.37 -9.35 -10.83
C TYR A 271 20.04 -8.99 -9.50
N LYS A 272 20.10 -7.70 -9.14
CA LYS A 272 20.60 -7.28 -7.81
C LYS A 272 19.75 -7.85 -6.67
N LEU A 273 18.42 -7.91 -6.82
CA LEU A 273 17.54 -8.58 -5.85
C LEU A 273 17.78 -10.10 -5.80
N LYS A 274 18.04 -10.72 -6.96
CA LYS A 274 18.38 -12.14 -7.07
C LYS A 274 19.70 -12.50 -6.40
N GLU A 275 20.68 -11.60 -6.37
CA GLU A 275 21.97 -11.86 -5.72
C GLU A 275 22.02 -11.42 -4.24
N MET A 276 21.01 -10.68 -3.76
CA MET A 276 20.96 -10.23 -2.37
C MET A 276 20.95 -11.41 -1.37
N ASP A 277 21.88 -11.42 -0.42
CA ASP A 277 21.92 -12.43 0.64
C ASP A 277 20.79 -12.27 1.67
N TYR A 278 20.57 -13.31 2.48
CA TYR A 278 19.49 -13.32 3.47
C TYR A 278 19.66 -12.27 4.57
N LEU A 279 20.90 -12.00 5.01
CA LEU A 279 21.16 -11.04 6.09
C LEU A 279 20.83 -9.62 5.63
N LYS A 280 21.23 -9.26 4.40
CA LYS A 280 20.86 -7.97 3.81
C LYS A 280 19.35 -7.90 3.57
N PHE A 281 18.74 -8.97 3.03
CA PHE A 281 17.31 -9.02 2.79
C PHE A 281 16.49 -8.80 4.07
N SER A 282 16.82 -9.49 5.16
CA SER A 282 16.05 -9.43 6.41
C SER A 282 16.01 -8.04 7.05
N THR A 283 17.05 -7.23 6.85
CA THR A 283 17.06 -5.83 7.34
C THR A 283 16.04 -4.91 6.67
N ASN A 284 15.43 -5.34 5.55
CA ASN A 284 14.45 -4.56 4.78
C ASN A 284 13.00 -4.81 5.24
N PHE A 285 12.77 -5.32 6.46
CA PHE A 285 11.44 -5.71 6.90
C PHE A 285 11.17 -5.33 8.36
N TYR A 286 9.99 -4.78 8.60
CA TYR A 286 9.43 -4.55 9.92
C TYR A 286 7.90 -4.48 9.83
N ASN A 287 7.24 -4.72 10.95
CA ASN A 287 5.83 -4.46 11.16
C ASN A 287 5.64 -3.08 11.82
N ALA A 288 4.70 -2.29 11.30
CA ALA A 288 4.40 -0.96 11.80
C ALA A 288 2.91 -0.63 11.69
N LYS A 289 2.52 0.42 12.41
CA LYS A 289 1.18 1.00 12.32
C LYS A 289 1.17 2.07 11.23
N TYR A 290 0.06 2.17 10.52
CA TYR A 290 -0.14 3.12 9.43
C TYR A 290 -1.46 3.85 9.64
N THR A 291 -1.46 5.17 9.37
CA THR A 291 -2.63 6.03 9.53
C THR A 291 -3.17 6.49 8.19
N PHE A 292 -2.29 6.90 7.27
CA PHE A 292 -2.65 7.45 5.97
C PHE A 292 -2.24 6.52 4.83
N ASN A 293 -3.11 6.44 3.81
CA ASN A 293 -2.80 5.78 2.56
C ASN A 293 -1.90 6.72 1.72
N PRO A 294 -0.71 6.26 1.26
CA PRO A 294 0.13 7.07 0.38
C PRO A 294 -0.55 7.36 -0.97
N THR A 295 -1.37 6.44 -1.46
CA THR A 295 -2.03 6.58 -2.77
C THR A 295 -3.29 7.42 -2.67
N GLU A 296 -3.47 8.33 -3.64
CA GLU A 296 -4.68 9.15 -3.75
C GLU A 296 -5.87 8.33 -4.24
N LYS A 297 -7.08 8.78 -3.85
CA LYS A 297 -8.32 8.10 -4.24
C LYS A 297 -8.47 8.15 -5.77
N THR A 298 -8.58 6.99 -6.39
CA THR A 298 -8.80 6.86 -7.83
C THR A 298 -10.29 6.61 -8.06
N SER A 299 -10.85 7.21 -9.11
CA SER A 299 -12.25 7.01 -9.46
C SER A 299 -12.49 5.57 -9.97
N HIS A 300 -13.74 5.10 -9.88
CA HIS A 300 -14.08 3.79 -10.43
C HIS A 300 -13.94 3.76 -11.96
N GLU A 301 -14.24 4.87 -12.63
CA GLU A 301 -14.13 5.03 -14.08
C GLU A 301 -12.69 4.87 -14.59
N GLU A 302 -11.72 5.49 -13.93
CA GLU A 302 -10.29 5.36 -14.28
C GLU A 302 -9.80 3.91 -14.13
N ILE A 303 -10.22 3.23 -13.05
CA ILE A 303 -9.92 1.80 -12.86
C ILE A 303 -10.55 0.97 -13.99
N ASN A 304 -11.80 1.26 -14.36
CA ASN A 304 -12.50 0.54 -15.43
C ASN A 304 -11.86 0.77 -16.80
N LEU A 305 -11.38 1.99 -17.08
CA LEU A 305 -10.63 2.29 -18.30
C LEU A 305 -9.35 1.45 -18.35
N PHE A 306 -8.56 1.45 -17.27
CA PHE A 306 -7.33 0.65 -17.19
C PHE A 306 -7.58 -0.86 -17.39
N ILE A 307 -8.63 -1.40 -16.76
CA ILE A 307 -9.02 -2.81 -16.94
C ILE A 307 -9.40 -3.07 -18.40
N THR A 308 -10.20 -2.20 -19.02
CA THR A 308 -10.63 -2.34 -20.42
C THR A 308 -9.45 -2.37 -21.38
N GLU A 309 -8.52 -1.42 -21.24
CA GLU A 309 -7.29 -1.36 -22.03
C GLU A 309 -6.39 -2.57 -21.81
N SER A 310 -6.32 -3.07 -20.59
CA SER A 310 -5.50 -4.25 -20.30
C SER A 310 -6.13 -5.53 -20.88
N LEU A 311 -7.45 -5.68 -20.83
CA LEU A 311 -8.18 -6.78 -21.45
C LEU A 311 -8.13 -6.72 -22.99
N SER A 312 -8.06 -5.52 -23.59
CA SER A 312 -7.84 -5.39 -25.04
C SER A 312 -6.45 -5.89 -25.45
N LYS A 313 -5.40 -5.59 -24.66
CA LYS A 313 -4.05 -6.12 -24.87
C LYS A 313 -4.01 -7.64 -24.75
N ILE A 314 -4.70 -8.23 -23.78
CA ILE A 314 -4.81 -9.70 -23.66
C ILE A 314 -5.45 -10.30 -24.92
N ARG A 315 -6.54 -9.71 -25.42
CA ARG A 315 -7.18 -10.15 -26.68
C ARG A 315 -6.22 -10.08 -27.86
N TRP A 316 -5.43 -9.00 -27.94
CA TRP A 316 -4.40 -8.86 -28.97
C TRP A 316 -3.33 -9.97 -28.89
N TYR A 317 -2.76 -10.23 -27.71
CA TYR A 317 -1.76 -11.31 -27.53
C TYR A 317 -2.34 -12.70 -27.83
N LYS A 318 -3.60 -12.94 -27.44
CA LYS A 318 -4.32 -14.20 -27.76
C LYS A 318 -4.47 -14.39 -29.26
N ASN A 319 -4.91 -13.35 -29.97
CA ASN A 319 -5.11 -13.41 -31.43
C ASN A 319 -3.80 -13.58 -32.21
N ASN A 320 -2.70 -13.03 -31.69
CA ASN A 320 -1.36 -13.16 -32.28
C ASN A 320 -0.58 -14.40 -31.78
N ARG A 321 -1.27 -15.34 -31.10
CA ARG A 321 -0.69 -16.62 -30.61
C ARG A 321 0.42 -16.48 -29.56
N TYR A 322 0.54 -15.33 -28.93
CA TYR A 322 1.45 -15.10 -27.79
C TYR A 322 0.81 -15.52 -26.47
N ASN A 323 0.37 -16.77 -26.37
CA ASN A 323 -0.40 -17.22 -25.21
C ASN A 323 0.43 -17.27 -23.92
N GLN A 324 1.77 -17.31 -24.02
CA GLN A 324 2.63 -17.46 -22.84
C GLN A 324 2.67 -16.25 -21.89
N ILE A 325 2.35 -15.04 -22.37
CA ILE A 325 2.34 -13.81 -21.54
C ILE A 325 0.97 -13.56 -20.88
N ILE A 326 -0.11 -14.15 -21.41
CA ILE A 326 -1.48 -13.90 -20.96
C ILE A 326 -1.66 -14.08 -19.44
N PRO A 327 -1.18 -15.17 -18.80
CA PRO A 327 -1.30 -15.33 -17.35
C PRO A 327 -0.62 -14.21 -16.56
N ILE A 328 0.54 -13.73 -17.04
CA ILE A 328 1.27 -12.63 -16.40
C ILE A 328 0.47 -11.33 -16.47
N ILE A 329 -0.15 -11.03 -17.62
CA ILE A 329 -0.94 -9.80 -17.77
C ILE A 329 -2.17 -9.85 -16.84
N TYR A 330 -2.81 -11.01 -16.68
CA TYR A 330 -3.92 -11.12 -15.73
C TYR A 330 -3.51 -10.85 -14.28
N GLU A 331 -2.34 -11.33 -13.83
CA GLU A 331 -1.85 -11.02 -12.48
C GLU A 331 -1.35 -9.56 -12.36
N TYR A 332 -0.73 -9.04 -13.44
CA TYR A 332 -0.26 -7.67 -13.54
C TYR A 332 -1.38 -6.66 -13.29
N ILE A 333 -2.58 -6.86 -13.86
CA ILE A 333 -3.70 -5.92 -13.72
C ILE A 333 -4.05 -5.69 -12.24
N ALA A 334 -4.23 -6.76 -11.46
CA ALA A 334 -4.57 -6.65 -10.05
C ALA A 334 -3.47 -5.93 -9.25
N LEU A 335 -2.22 -6.35 -9.45
CA LEU A 335 -1.07 -5.81 -8.73
C LEU A 335 -0.80 -4.35 -9.11
N TYR A 336 -0.99 -3.98 -10.38
CA TYR A 336 -0.87 -2.60 -10.85
C TYR A 336 -1.92 -1.70 -10.18
N ILE A 337 -3.19 -2.12 -10.15
CA ILE A 337 -4.26 -1.37 -9.50
C ILE A 337 -3.97 -1.21 -8.01
N LEU A 338 -3.56 -2.30 -7.35
CA LEU A 338 -3.25 -2.29 -5.92
C LEU A 338 -2.02 -1.45 -5.55
N TYR A 339 -1.11 -1.23 -6.50
CA TYR A 339 0.09 -0.42 -6.31
C TYR A 339 -0.16 1.07 -6.62
N ASN A 340 -0.79 1.36 -7.77
CA ASN A 340 -0.89 2.73 -8.31
C ASN A 340 -2.19 3.45 -7.94
N TYR A 341 -3.27 2.75 -7.61
CA TYR A 341 -4.58 3.35 -7.43
C TYR A 341 -5.09 3.26 -5.99
N GLY A 342 -5.60 4.38 -5.45
CA GLY A 342 -6.31 4.40 -4.19
C GLY A 342 -7.74 3.91 -4.39
N ALA A 343 -7.86 2.62 -4.70
CA ALA A 343 -9.13 1.98 -5.00
C ALA A 343 -10.07 1.95 -3.79
N ASN A 344 -11.38 1.94 -4.05
CA ASN A 344 -12.42 1.74 -3.04
C ASN A 344 -12.09 0.48 -2.19
N PRO A 345 -12.32 0.50 -0.85
CA PRO A 345 -12.07 -0.65 0.02
C PRO A 345 -12.65 -1.98 -0.49
N VAL A 346 -13.83 -1.97 -1.12
CA VAL A 346 -14.47 -3.15 -1.73
C VAL A 346 -13.62 -3.68 -2.88
N ILE A 347 -13.24 -2.83 -3.84
CA ILE A 347 -12.39 -3.22 -4.99
C ILE A 347 -11.06 -3.78 -4.48
N ARG A 348 -10.43 -3.10 -3.51
CA ARG A 348 -9.16 -3.54 -2.93
C ARG A 348 -9.26 -4.91 -2.28
N ALA A 349 -10.32 -5.19 -1.53
CA ALA A 349 -10.55 -6.49 -0.90
C ALA A 349 -10.82 -7.60 -1.94
N LEU A 350 -11.59 -7.30 -2.98
CA LEU A 350 -11.84 -8.20 -4.11
C LEU A 350 -10.53 -8.53 -4.86
N LEU A 351 -9.72 -7.52 -5.18
CA LEU A 351 -8.42 -7.72 -5.82
C LEU A 351 -7.43 -8.47 -4.93
N HIS A 352 -7.45 -8.26 -3.61
CA HIS A 352 -6.66 -9.06 -2.68
C HIS A 352 -7.06 -10.54 -2.74
N MET A 353 -8.35 -10.84 -2.73
CA MET A 353 -8.85 -12.22 -2.92
C MET A 353 -8.40 -12.81 -4.26
N LEU A 354 -8.41 -12.01 -5.34
CA LEU A 354 -7.89 -12.46 -6.64
C LEU A 354 -6.39 -12.80 -6.55
N VAL A 355 -5.60 -11.98 -5.86
CA VAL A 355 -4.17 -12.24 -5.62
C VAL A 355 -3.95 -13.51 -4.80
N GLU A 356 -4.80 -13.81 -3.82
CA GLU A 356 -4.77 -15.08 -3.06
C GLU A 356 -5.01 -16.30 -3.96
N ILE A 357 -5.99 -16.21 -4.87
CA ILE A 357 -6.31 -17.24 -5.86
C ILE A 357 -5.13 -17.46 -6.81
N GLN A 358 -4.45 -16.40 -7.23
CA GLN A 358 -3.31 -16.43 -8.13
C GLN A 358 -2.02 -16.94 -7.46
N ASN A 359 -1.92 -16.81 -6.12
CA ASN A 359 -0.70 -17.14 -5.36
C ASN A 359 -0.93 -18.18 -4.24
N PRO A 360 -1.62 -19.31 -4.49
CA PRO A 360 -2.13 -20.17 -3.42
C PRO A 360 -1.02 -20.80 -2.57
N ILE A 361 0.13 -21.12 -3.16
CA ILE A 361 1.26 -21.73 -2.45
C ILE A 361 1.85 -20.74 -1.43
N PHE A 362 2.01 -19.47 -1.81
CA PHE A 362 2.55 -18.45 -0.92
C PHE A 362 1.64 -18.23 0.30
N PHE A 363 0.33 -18.10 0.06
CA PHE A 363 -0.65 -17.96 1.12
C PHE A 363 -0.71 -19.21 2.01
N LYS A 364 -0.60 -20.41 1.43
CA LYS A 364 -0.54 -21.67 2.20
C LYS A 364 0.67 -21.72 3.15
N GLU A 365 1.86 -21.34 2.67
CA GLU A 365 3.08 -21.30 3.50
C GLU A 365 2.97 -20.25 4.63
N LEU A 366 2.19 -19.19 4.43
CA LEU A 366 1.83 -18.22 5.47
C LEU A 366 0.62 -18.65 6.34
N ASN A 367 0.24 -19.92 6.30
CA ASN A 367 -0.87 -20.52 7.05
C ASN A 367 -2.28 -20.00 6.70
N TYR A 368 -2.48 -19.49 5.48
CA TYR A 368 -3.80 -19.13 4.99
C TYR A 368 -4.53 -20.29 4.31
N ASN A 369 -5.86 -20.27 4.39
CA ASN A 369 -6.70 -21.14 3.58
C ASN A 369 -6.58 -20.77 2.09
N THR A 370 -6.35 -21.77 1.24
CA THR A 370 -6.25 -21.57 -0.20
C THR A 370 -7.61 -21.54 -0.88
N LEU A 371 -7.80 -20.65 -1.86
CA LEU A 371 -9.01 -20.56 -2.70
C LEU A 371 -8.87 -21.28 -4.05
N TYR A 372 -7.65 -21.68 -4.41
CA TYR A 372 -7.35 -22.42 -5.62
C TYR A 372 -6.36 -23.55 -5.33
N ASN A 373 -6.64 -24.75 -5.86
CA ASN A 373 -5.75 -25.88 -5.81
C ASN A 373 -4.97 -25.98 -7.13
N LYS A 374 -3.68 -25.64 -7.08
CA LYS A 374 -2.81 -25.62 -8.27
C LYS A 374 -2.59 -27.02 -8.86
N ASP A 375 -2.44 -28.04 -8.04
CA ASP A 375 -2.16 -29.41 -8.49
C ASP A 375 -3.35 -30.03 -9.23
N LYS A 376 -4.57 -29.77 -8.74
CA LYS A 376 -5.82 -30.23 -9.36
C LYS A 376 -6.39 -29.26 -10.39
N SER A 377 -5.76 -28.09 -10.54
CA SER A 377 -6.27 -26.98 -11.36
C SER A 377 -7.75 -26.65 -11.08
N SER A 378 -8.14 -26.67 -9.81
CA SER A 378 -9.55 -26.59 -9.38
C SER A 378 -9.80 -25.50 -8.34
N PHE A 379 -10.96 -24.85 -8.42
CA PHE A 379 -11.38 -23.78 -7.50
C PHE A 379 -12.21 -24.27 -6.33
N TYR A 380 -12.01 -23.67 -5.16
CA TYR A 380 -12.92 -23.80 -4.02
C TYR A 380 -14.10 -22.84 -4.20
N LYS A 381 -15.02 -23.19 -5.12
CA LYS A 381 -16.06 -22.27 -5.61
C LYS A 381 -16.94 -21.69 -4.50
N LYS A 382 -17.39 -22.53 -3.56
CA LYS A 382 -18.28 -22.10 -2.46
C LYS A 382 -17.59 -21.08 -1.57
N GLU A 383 -16.32 -21.31 -1.26
CA GLU A 383 -15.49 -20.41 -0.46
C GLU A 383 -15.26 -19.08 -1.17
N ILE A 384 -15.03 -19.09 -2.50
CA ILE A 384 -14.86 -17.86 -3.30
C ILE A 384 -16.15 -17.04 -3.32
N ILE A 385 -17.30 -17.67 -3.60
CA ILE A 385 -18.60 -17.00 -3.65
C ILE A 385 -18.92 -16.38 -2.28
N SER A 386 -18.77 -17.15 -1.20
CA SER A 386 -19.00 -16.68 0.16
C SER A 386 -18.08 -15.50 0.51
N LYS A 387 -16.80 -15.53 0.11
CA LYS A 387 -15.88 -14.42 0.38
C LYS A 387 -16.25 -13.14 -0.38
N ILE A 388 -16.76 -13.25 -1.61
CA ILE A 388 -17.27 -12.09 -2.38
C ILE A 388 -18.48 -11.47 -1.68
N GLU A 389 -19.41 -12.29 -1.19
CA GLU A 389 -20.57 -11.81 -0.43
C GLU A 389 -20.15 -11.10 0.85
N GLU A 390 -19.22 -11.68 1.62
CA GLU A 390 -18.69 -11.07 2.84
C GLU A 390 -18.01 -9.72 2.60
N ILE A 391 -17.38 -9.54 1.44
CA ILE A 391 -16.75 -8.27 1.06
C ILE A 391 -17.79 -7.22 0.62
N ILE A 392 -18.86 -7.62 -0.08
CA ILE A 392 -19.79 -6.68 -0.70
C ILE A 392 -20.97 -6.31 0.21
N VAL A 393 -21.60 -7.29 0.85
CA VAL A 393 -22.85 -7.11 1.61
C VAL A 393 -22.76 -6.00 2.68
N PRO A 394 -21.67 -5.89 3.48
CA PRO A 394 -21.56 -4.83 4.50
C PRO A 394 -21.63 -3.40 3.94
N HIS A 395 -21.34 -3.21 2.65
CA HIS A 395 -21.31 -1.90 2.01
C HIS A 395 -22.61 -1.55 1.27
N GLN A 396 -23.59 -2.45 1.19
CA GLN A 396 -24.84 -2.22 0.45
C GLN A 396 -25.75 -1.17 1.09
N ASN A 397 -25.62 -0.92 2.40
CA ASN A 397 -26.35 0.15 3.07
C ASN A 397 -25.98 1.53 2.49
N ARG A 398 -24.71 1.69 2.11
CA ARG A 398 -24.20 2.91 1.48
C ARG A 398 -24.40 2.89 -0.04
N PHE A 399 -24.10 1.75 -0.68
CA PHE A 399 -24.19 1.59 -2.14
C PHE A 399 -25.31 0.60 -2.50
N LYS A 400 -26.56 1.06 -2.65
CA LYS A 400 -27.73 0.18 -2.85
C LYS A 400 -27.67 -0.69 -4.11
N LEU A 401 -26.96 -0.22 -5.15
CA LEU A 401 -26.83 -0.94 -6.42
C LEU A 401 -25.65 -1.92 -6.44
N LEU A 402 -24.80 -1.92 -5.41
CA LEU A 402 -23.69 -2.85 -5.28
C LEU A 402 -24.22 -4.26 -5.01
N LYS A 403 -23.86 -5.25 -5.85
CA LYS A 403 -24.36 -6.63 -5.74
C LYS A 403 -23.22 -7.66 -5.81
N PRO A 404 -23.27 -8.74 -5.01
CA PRO A 404 -22.36 -9.87 -5.17
C PRO A 404 -22.46 -10.49 -6.57
N PHE A 405 -21.33 -10.92 -7.11
CA PHE A 405 -21.23 -11.47 -8.48
C PHE A 405 -20.60 -12.87 -8.54
N GLY A 406 -20.42 -13.54 -7.40
CA GLY A 406 -19.70 -14.82 -7.33
C GLY A 406 -20.25 -15.90 -8.27
N ASP A 407 -21.57 -15.97 -8.42
CA ASP A 407 -22.25 -16.95 -9.29
C ASP A 407 -22.02 -16.72 -10.79
N LYS A 408 -21.61 -15.51 -11.18
CA LYS A 408 -21.34 -15.15 -12.57
C LYS A 408 -19.91 -15.47 -13.02
N LEU A 409 -19.05 -15.96 -12.11
CA LEU A 409 -17.64 -16.23 -12.40
C LEU A 409 -17.45 -17.54 -13.19
N ASN A 410 -16.50 -17.53 -14.12
CA ASN A 410 -16.14 -18.71 -14.91
C ASN A 410 -15.00 -19.49 -14.23
N PHE A 411 -15.33 -20.61 -13.60
CA PHE A 411 -14.38 -21.45 -12.87
C PHE A 411 -13.73 -22.56 -13.72
N SER A 412 -13.74 -22.45 -15.06
CA SER A 412 -13.24 -23.51 -15.96
C SER A 412 -11.71 -23.59 -15.99
N THR A 413 -11.05 -22.43 -16.08
CA THR A 413 -9.58 -22.31 -16.02
C THR A 413 -9.19 -21.04 -15.29
N ILE A 414 -7.93 -20.90 -14.87
CA ILE A 414 -7.45 -19.67 -14.21
C ILE A 414 -7.58 -18.43 -15.09
N ASN A 415 -7.35 -18.55 -16.40
CA ASN A 415 -7.47 -17.43 -17.33
C ASN A 415 -8.93 -17.01 -17.52
N GLU A 416 -9.85 -17.97 -17.67
CA GLU A 416 -11.28 -17.68 -17.78
C GLU A 416 -11.85 -17.09 -16.48
N PHE A 417 -11.34 -17.54 -15.33
CA PHE A 417 -11.67 -16.97 -14.03
C PHE A 417 -11.21 -15.51 -13.93
N ASN A 418 -9.92 -15.24 -14.20
CA ASN A 418 -9.39 -13.88 -14.18
C ASN A 418 -10.17 -12.95 -15.14
N ASN A 419 -10.47 -13.42 -16.35
CA ASN A 419 -11.22 -12.64 -17.34
C ASN A 419 -12.62 -12.29 -16.84
N SER A 420 -13.40 -13.30 -16.43
CA SER A 420 -14.76 -13.07 -15.91
C SER A 420 -14.76 -12.23 -14.64
N PHE A 421 -13.76 -12.40 -13.76
CA PHE A 421 -13.61 -11.58 -12.56
C PHE A 421 -13.43 -10.09 -12.89
N TYR A 422 -12.54 -9.74 -13.83
CA TYR A 422 -12.33 -8.35 -14.21
C TYR A 422 -13.58 -7.74 -14.88
N LEU A 423 -14.29 -8.49 -15.71
CA LEU A 423 -15.56 -8.02 -16.29
C LEU A 423 -16.59 -7.73 -15.19
N GLN A 424 -16.70 -8.60 -14.18
CA GLN A 424 -17.63 -8.37 -13.06
C GLN A 424 -17.18 -7.22 -12.15
N LEU A 425 -15.88 -6.99 -12.01
CA LEU A 425 -15.35 -5.86 -11.24
C LEU A 425 -15.74 -4.52 -11.87
N GLN A 426 -15.84 -4.45 -13.21
CA GLN A 426 -16.28 -3.27 -13.95
C GLN A 426 -17.80 -3.00 -13.85
N GLU A 427 -18.60 -4.02 -13.53
CA GLU A 427 -20.06 -3.91 -13.36
C GLU A 427 -20.46 -3.39 -11.96
N LEU A 428 -19.51 -3.20 -11.04
CA LEU A 428 -19.81 -2.73 -9.69
C LEU A 428 -20.28 -1.27 -9.72
N ASN A 429 -21.37 -0.98 -9.00
CA ASN A 429 -21.89 0.37 -8.87
C ASN A 429 -21.66 0.89 -7.45
N PHE A 430 -20.96 2.03 -7.35
CA PHE A 430 -20.60 2.72 -6.11
C PHE A 430 -21.30 4.09 -5.98
N GLU A 431 -22.42 4.30 -6.67
CA GLU A 431 -23.23 5.51 -6.49
C GLU A 431 -23.80 5.51 -5.07
N ASP A 432 -23.48 6.58 -4.32
CA ASP A 432 -24.02 6.86 -2.99
C ASP A 432 -25.51 7.27 -3.12
N VAL A 433 -26.30 7.05 -2.05
CA VAL A 433 -27.71 7.49 -1.96
C VAL A 433 -27.79 8.93 -1.47
#